data_AF-A0A0A1ZV88-F1
#
_entry.id   AF-A0A0A1ZV88-F1
#
_cell.length_a   1.000
_cell.length_b   1.000
_cell.length_c   1.000
_cell.angle_alpha   90.00
_cell.angle_beta   90.00
_cell.angle_gamma   90.00
#
_symmetry.space_group_name_H-M   'P 1'
#
loop_
_entity.id
_entity.type
_entity.pdbx_description
1 polymer ?
#
loop_
_entity_poly.entity_id
_entity_poly.type
_entity_poly.pdbx_seq_one_letter_code
_entity_poly.pdbx_strand_id
1 'polypeptide(L)'
;MFFSILLLAHFQAAVIPIILGIKSFNKFKHISKKRLIPFGFIFLGIASISEMLDHVQTSWIYVDHSSAFNWLFYSFLSLGLTCLSISVIKNKFIQSTNLCITFCSIISYFLFDKSVALLFQVIISIFLIINWQRVFKDWLFIFYPIFGIFFTTFFGRNLSTSGDQFWHILIGPSGTISVLTFYLVLKRSEEKIT
;
A
#
# COMPACT_ATOMS: atom_id res chain seq x y z
N MET A 1 4.65 -21.52 -17.66
CA MET A 1 5.09 -21.63 -16.24
C MET A 1 5.42 -20.27 -15.64
N PHE A 2 6.29 -19.47 -16.28
CA PHE A 2 6.68 -18.14 -15.78
C PHE A 2 5.49 -17.18 -15.58
N PHE A 3 4.60 -17.08 -16.57
CA PHE A 3 3.37 -16.29 -16.46
C PHE A 3 2.50 -16.67 -15.24
N SER A 4 2.30 -17.96 -15.00
CA SER A 4 1.51 -18.43 -13.86
C SER A 4 2.12 -18.03 -12.52
N ILE A 5 3.45 -18.05 -12.41
CA ILE A 5 4.17 -17.59 -11.21
C ILE A 5 3.98 -16.09 -11.02
N LEU A 6 4.13 -15.31 -12.09
CA LEU A 6 3.95 -13.86 -12.06
C LEU A 6 2.52 -13.44 -11.71
N LEU A 7 1.53 -14.12 -12.29
CA LEU A 7 0.12 -13.93 -11.98
C LEU A 7 -0.17 -14.24 -10.51
N LEU A 8 0.32 -15.37 -9.99
CA LEU A 8 0.16 -15.75 -8.58
C LEU A 8 0.81 -14.73 -7.64
N ALA A 9 2.00 -14.21 -8.02
CA ALA A 9 2.74 -13.22 -7.25
C ALA A 9 1.95 -11.91 -7.07
N HIS A 10 1.16 -11.48 -8.07
CA HIS A 10 0.30 -10.30 -7.95
C HIS A 10 -1.07 -10.63 -7.35
N PHE A 11 -1.64 -11.78 -7.68
CA PHE A 11 -2.94 -12.21 -7.18
C PHE A 11 -2.95 -12.30 -5.65
N GLN A 12 -1.89 -12.87 -5.06
CA GLN A 12 -1.76 -12.92 -3.60
C GLN A 12 -1.65 -11.51 -2.98
N ALA A 13 -1.00 -10.56 -3.67
CA ALA A 13 -0.89 -9.18 -3.23
C ALA A 13 -2.24 -8.43 -3.25
N ALA A 14 -3.17 -8.83 -4.12
CA ALA A 14 -4.54 -8.32 -4.12
C ALA A 14 -5.43 -8.98 -3.07
N VAL A 15 -5.42 -10.32 -3.01
CA VAL A 15 -6.37 -11.10 -2.20
C VAL A 15 -6.08 -11.00 -0.71
N ILE A 16 -4.81 -11.05 -0.30
CA ILE A 16 -4.44 -11.05 1.13
C ILE A 16 -4.91 -9.76 1.82
N PRO A 17 -4.62 -8.53 1.31
CA PRO A 17 -5.13 -7.31 1.92
C PRO A 17 -6.65 -7.28 2.01
N ILE A 18 -7.38 -7.70 0.97
CA ILE A 18 -8.85 -7.73 1.01
C ILE A 18 -9.36 -8.65 2.12
N ILE A 19 -8.82 -9.86 2.24
CA ILE A 19 -9.20 -10.80 3.31
C ILE A 19 -8.90 -10.20 4.68
N LEU A 20 -7.73 -9.57 4.87
CA LEU A 20 -7.36 -8.92 6.12
C LEU A 20 -8.30 -7.76 6.45
N GLY A 21 -8.69 -6.96 5.46
CA GLY A 21 -9.65 -5.88 5.62
C GLY A 21 -11.02 -6.39 6.07
N ILE A 22 -11.55 -7.41 5.40
CA ILE A 22 -12.83 -8.06 5.78
C ILE A 22 -12.75 -8.60 7.21
N LYS A 23 -11.66 -9.29 7.57
CA LYS A 23 -11.44 -9.81 8.94
C LYS A 23 -11.29 -8.72 10.00
N SER A 24 -11.09 -7.46 9.62
CA SER A 24 -10.81 -6.36 10.55
C SER A 24 -12.04 -5.53 10.94
N PHE A 25 -13.22 -5.71 10.30
CA PHE A 25 -14.39 -4.82 10.45
C PHE A 25 -14.85 -4.54 11.90
N ASN A 26 -14.61 -5.48 12.82
CA ASN A 26 -14.97 -5.32 14.23
C ASN A 26 -13.88 -5.76 15.21
N LYS A 27 -12.64 -5.97 14.74
CA LYS A 27 -11.58 -6.58 15.54
C LYS A 27 -10.89 -5.59 16.46
N PHE A 28 -10.26 -4.55 15.91
CA PHE A 28 -9.38 -3.64 16.65
C PHE A 28 -10.14 -2.56 17.43
N LYS A 29 -10.95 -2.96 18.42
CA LYS A 29 -11.87 -2.08 19.14
C LYS A 29 -11.18 -1.00 19.97
N HIS A 30 -9.93 -1.23 20.39
CA HIS A 30 -9.10 -0.30 21.14
C HIS A 30 -8.60 0.90 20.32
N ILE A 31 -8.67 0.82 18.98
CA ILE A 31 -8.24 1.90 18.10
C ILE A 31 -9.40 2.88 17.86
N SER A 32 -9.13 4.18 18.10
CA SER A 32 -10.14 5.24 18.05
C SER A 32 -10.99 5.23 16.78
N LYS A 33 -10.36 5.10 15.61
CA LYS A 33 -11.05 5.09 14.31
C LYS A 33 -10.95 3.73 13.64
N LYS A 34 -11.21 2.67 14.38
CA LYS A 34 -11.16 1.26 13.92
C LYS A 34 -11.88 0.98 12.60
N ARG A 35 -12.95 1.73 12.28
CA ARG A 35 -13.69 1.59 11.01
C ARG A 35 -12.84 1.88 9.78
N LEU A 36 -11.78 2.69 9.89
CA LEU A 36 -10.89 3.00 8.77
C LEU A 36 -9.86 1.90 8.47
N ILE A 37 -9.60 1.01 9.42
CA ILE A 37 -8.61 -0.08 9.25
C ILE A 37 -9.04 -1.06 8.14
N PRO A 38 -10.28 -1.59 8.13
CA PRO A 38 -10.77 -2.41 7.03
C PRO A 38 -10.61 -1.76 5.67
N PHE A 39 -11.02 -0.49 5.55
CA PHE A 39 -10.92 0.26 4.30
C PHE A 39 -9.47 0.47 3.87
N GLY A 40 -8.56 0.72 4.82
CA GLY A 40 -7.13 0.77 4.55
C GLY A 40 -6.63 -0.48 3.84
N PHE A 41 -6.90 -1.66 4.41
CA PHE A 41 -6.51 -2.93 3.79
C PHE A 41 -7.22 -3.24 2.47
N ILE A 42 -8.53 -2.96 2.38
CA ILE A 42 -9.30 -3.20 1.15
C ILE A 42 -8.78 -2.32 0.02
N PHE A 43 -8.52 -1.02 0.27
CA PHE A 43 -7.96 -0.14 -0.75
C PHE A 43 -6.56 -0.59 -1.20
N LEU A 44 -5.70 -1.07 -0.30
CA LEU A 44 -4.41 -1.64 -0.70
C LEU A 44 -4.60 -2.86 -1.64
N GLY A 45 -5.58 -3.72 -1.38
CA GLY A 45 -5.87 -4.84 -2.28
C GLY A 45 -6.49 -4.42 -3.61
N ILE A 46 -7.39 -3.43 -3.62
CA ILE A 46 -7.95 -2.86 -4.86
C ILE A 46 -6.86 -2.16 -5.68
N ALA A 47 -5.88 -1.53 -5.03
CA ALA A 47 -4.70 -1.00 -5.72
C ALA A 47 -4.02 -2.13 -6.50
N SER A 48 -3.65 -3.23 -5.84
CA SER A 48 -3.03 -4.38 -6.52
C SER A 48 -3.91 -5.00 -7.62
N ILE A 49 -5.25 -5.01 -7.48
CA ILE A 49 -6.14 -5.40 -8.59
C ILE A 49 -5.97 -4.46 -9.77
N SER A 50 -5.89 -3.15 -9.53
CA SER A 50 -5.71 -2.15 -10.59
C SER A 50 -4.37 -2.34 -11.30
N GLU A 51 -3.29 -2.58 -10.57
CA GLU A 51 -1.97 -2.94 -11.13
C GLU A 51 -2.03 -4.22 -11.98
N MET A 52 -2.72 -5.26 -11.51
CA MET A 52 -2.91 -6.49 -12.30
C MET A 52 -3.66 -6.23 -13.61
N LEU A 53 -4.70 -5.40 -13.60
CA LEU A 53 -5.45 -5.04 -14.80
C LEU A 53 -4.61 -4.24 -15.78
N ASP A 54 -3.75 -3.35 -15.28
CA ASP A 54 -2.74 -2.63 -16.09
C ASP A 54 -1.76 -3.61 -16.74
N HIS A 55 -1.29 -4.61 -15.99
CA HIS A 55 -0.42 -5.66 -16.52
C HIS A 55 -1.12 -6.56 -17.54
N VAL A 56 -2.42 -6.80 -17.43
CA VAL A 56 -3.17 -7.52 -18.48
C VAL A 56 -3.14 -6.74 -19.80
N GLN A 57 -3.28 -5.41 -19.76
CA GLN A 57 -3.23 -4.57 -20.97
C GLN A 57 -1.85 -4.55 -21.64
N THR A 58 -0.80 -4.75 -20.85
CA THR A 58 0.60 -4.78 -21.32
C THR A 58 1.14 -6.20 -21.52
N SER A 59 0.27 -7.22 -21.56
CA SER A 59 0.68 -8.63 -21.69
C SER A 59 1.70 -9.06 -20.64
N TRP A 60 1.63 -8.46 -19.45
CA TRP A 60 2.49 -8.70 -18.28
C TRP A 60 3.96 -8.31 -18.48
N ILE A 61 4.24 -7.56 -19.55
CA ILE A 61 5.52 -6.93 -19.78
C ILE A 61 5.49 -5.58 -19.08
N TYR A 62 6.46 -5.33 -18.21
CA TYR A 62 6.58 -4.02 -17.59
C TYR A 62 6.86 -2.96 -18.66
N VAL A 63 5.95 -1.99 -18.76
CA VAL A 63 6.09 -0.80 -19.57
C VAL A 63 5.82 0.39 -18.67
N ASP A 64 6.70 1.38 -18.66
CA ASP A 64 6.43 2.61 -17.93
C ASP A 64 5.51 3.48 -18.78
N HIS A 65 4.22 3.51 -18.43
CA HIS A 65 3.23 4.32 -19.11
C HIS A 65 2.17 4.82 -18.13
N SER A 66 1.49 5.90 -18.52
CA SER A 66 0.31 6.38 -17.82
C SER A 66 -0.93 5.69 -18.38
N SER A 67 -1.72 5.07 -17.51
CA SER A 67 -3.03 4.50 -17.86
C SER A 67 -4.05 4.82 -16.78
N ALA A 68 -5.33 4.59 -17.08
CA ALA A 68 -6.40 4.69 -16.09
C ALA A 68 -6.21 3.69 -14.94
N PHE A 69 -5.73 2.47 -15.22
CA PHE A 69 -5.48 1.46 -14.19
C PHE A 69 -4.23 1.79 -13.35
N ASN A 70 -3.21 2.37 -13.96
CA ASN A 70 -2.04 2.89 -13.24
C ASN A 70 -2.43 4.04 -12.30
N TRP A 71 -3.28 4.96 -12.78
CA TRP A 71 -3.88 6.01 -11.95
C TRP A 71 -4.70 5.43 -10.78
N LEU A 72 -5.54 4.43 -11.03
CA LEU A 72 -6.34 3.77 -9.98
C LEU A 72 -5.45 3.07 -8.95
N PHE A 73 -4.38 2.40 -9.38
CA PHE A 73 -3.39 1.80 -8.49
C PHE A 73 -2.83 2.84 -7.50
N TYR A 74 -2.29 3.94 -8.01
CA TYR A 74 -1.72 4.99 -7.16
C TYR A 74 -2.77 5.67 -6.28
N SER A 75 -3.99 5.85 -6.79
CA SER A 75 -5.09 6.45 -6.04
C SER A 75 -5.52 5.59 -4.86
N PHE A 76 -5.76 4.29 -5.08
CA PHE A 76 -6.15 3.38 -4.02
C PHE A 76 -5.02 3.09 -3.04
N LEU A 77 -3.77 3.08 -3.51
CA LEU A 77 -2.60 2.96 -2.64
C LEU A 77 -2.53 4.16 -1.66
N SER A 78 -2.65 5.39 -2.18
CA SER A 78 -2.70 6.60 -1.35
C SER A 78 -3.88 6.60 -0.38
N LEU A 79 -5.08 6.20 -0.83
CA LEU A 79 -6.26 6.07 0.06
C LEU A 79 -6.03 5.03 1.15
N GLY A 80 -5.48 3.87 0.82
CA GLY A 80 -5.21 2.78 1.75
C GLY A 80 -4.25 3.19 2.86
N LEU A 81 -3.11 3.79 2.48
CA LEU A 81 -2.11 4.30 3.43
C LEU A 81 -2.70 5.41 4.31
N THR A 82 -3.48 6.31 3.75
CA THR A 82 -4.13 7.39 4.51
C THR A 82 -5.19 6.88 5.47
N CYS A 83 -6.02 5.92 5.08
CA CYS A 83 -6.98 5.28 5.98
C CYS A 83 -6.27 4.62 7.17
N LEU A 84 -5.19 3.86 6.92
CA LEU A 84 -4.38 3.27 7.98
C LEU A 84 -3.74 4.34 8.86
N SER A 85 -3.21 5.42 8.28
CA SER A 85 -2.58 6.50 9.05
C SER A 85 -3.58 7.23 9.93
N ILE A 86 -4.73 7.65 9.39
CA ILE A 86 -5.76 8.41 10.11
C ILE A 86 -6.40 7.55 11.21
N SER A 87 -6.43 6.23 11.04
CA SER A 87 -7.02 5.30 12.01
C SER A 87 -6.46 5.49 13.44
N VAL A 88 -5.19 5.89 13.54
CA VAL A 88 -4.45 6.05 14.81
C VAL A 88 -4.19 7.50 15.21
N ILE A 89 -4.35 8.46 14.29
CA ILE A 89 -4.08 9.89 14.57
C ILE A 89 -5.24 10.51 15.36
N LYS A 90 -4.95 11.14 16.49
CA LYS A 90 -5.95 11.88 17.30
C LYS A 90 -6.13 13.33 16.84
N ASN A 91 -5.05 14.01 16.46
CA ASN A 91 -5.07 15.42 16.06
C ASN A 91 -5.86 15.62 14.75
N LYS A 92 -6.91 16.46 14.77
CA LYS A 92 -7.76 16.71 13.59
C LYS A 92 -7.03 17.45 12.47
N PHE A 93 -6.13 18.39 12.80
CA PHE A 93 -5.35 19.12 11.81
C PHE A 93 -4.50 18.16 10.97
N ILE A 94 -3.76 17.27 11.63
CA ILE A 94 -2.92 16.26 10.96
C ILE A 94 -3.78 15.33 10.08
N GLN A 95 -4.99 14.96 10.52
CA GLN A 95 -5.91 14.15 9.70
C GLN A 95 -6.32 14.90 8.43
N SER A 96 -6.73 16.17 8.56
CA SER A 96 -7.11 17.01 7.41
C SER A 96 -5.94 17.22 6.46
N THR A 97 -4.72 17.43 6.97
CA THR A 97 -3.50 17.53 6.16
C THR A 97 -3.27 16.22 5.38
N ASN A 98 -3.38 15.07 6.03
CA ASN A 98 -3.16 13.76 5.38
C ASN A 98 -4.20 13.50 4.28
N LEU A 99 -5.47 13.84 4.52
CA LEU A 99 -6.52 13.79 3.49
C LEU A 99 -6.22 14.75 2.32
N CYS A 100 -5.84 15.99 2.61
CA CYS A 100 -5.49 16.98 1.58
C CYS A 100 -4.36 16.48 0.68
N ILE A 101 -3.27 15.95 1.27
CA ILE A 101 -2.15 15.37 0.52
C ILE A 101 -2.60 14.17 -0.33
N THR A 102 -3.54 13.36 0.18
CA THR A 102 -4.12 12.25 -0.58
C THR A 102 -4.88 12.73 -1.82
N PHE A 103 -5.71 13.76 -1.68
CA PHE A 103 -6.38 14.37 -2.82
C PHE A 103 -5.38 15.00 -3.80
N CYS A 104 -4.34 15.67 -3.29
CA CYS A 104 -3.26 16.20 -4.12
C CYS A 104 -2.58 15.08 -4.92
N SER A 105 -2.28 13.93 -4.31
CA SER A 105 -1.68 12.76 -4.98
C SER A 105 -2.56 12.23 -6.11
N ILE A 106 -3.87 12.05 -5.86
CA ILE A 106 -4.83 11.53 -6.86
C ILE A 106 -4.98 12.50 -8.04
N ILE A 107 -5.14 13.79 -7.74
CA ILE A 107 -5.34 14.84 -8.76
C ILE A 107 -4.05 15.09 -9.53
N SER A 108 -2.89 15.09 -8.87
CA SER A 108 -1.61 15.38 -9.53
C SER A 108 -1.24 14.33 -10.56
N TYR A 109 -1.60 13.07 -10.33
CA TYR A 109 -1.39 12.02 -11.33
C TYR A 109 -2.15 12.34 -12.62
N PHE A 110 -3.40 12.80 -12.49
CA PHE A 110 -4.25 13.12 -13.63
C PHE A 110 -3.81 14.39 -14.37
N LEU A 111 -3.37 15.42 -13.63
CA LEU A 111 -3.01 16.73 -14.21
C LEU A 111 -1.58 16.82 -14.74
N PHE A 112 -0.65 16.08 -14.13
CA PHE A 112 0.77 16.14 -14.45
C PHE A 112 1.23 14.77 -14.91
N ASP A 113 1.82 14.00 -14.00
CA ASP A 113 2.33 12.67 -14.25
C ASP A 113 2.47 11.86 -12.95
N LYS A 114 2.93 10.63 -13.11
CA LYS A 114 3.24 9.69 -12.04
C LYS A 114 4.29 10.24 -11.04
N SER A 115 5.25 11.04 -11.49
CA SER A 115 6.35 11.53 -10.67
C SER A 115 5.86 12.45 -9.55
N VAL A 116 4.95 13.39 -9.87
CA VAL A 116 4.37 14.31 -8.89
C VAL A 116 3.47 13.56 -7.90
N ALA A 117 2.70 12.58 -8.38
CA ALA A 117 1.85 11.76 -7.52
C ALA A 117 2.66 10.94 -6.51
N LEU A 118 3.80 10.38 -6.94
CA LEU A 118 4.74 9.65 -6.09
C LEU A 118 5.34 10.53 -5.00
N LEU A 119 5.64 11.80 -5.29
CA LEU A 119 6.13 12.74 -4.27
C LEU A 119 5.14 12.88 -3.11
N PHE A 120 3.85 13.09 -3.43
CA PHE A 120 2.81 13.16 -2.40
C PHE A 120 2.65 11.83 -1.66
N GLN A 121 2.77 10.70 -2.35
CA GLN A 121 2.68 9.39 -1.74
C GLN A 121 3.84 9.08 -0.79
N VAL A 122 5.05 9.58 -1.08
CA VAL A 122 6.19 9.54 -0.15
C VAL A 122 5.84 10.33 1.12
N ILE A 123 5.25 11.52 0.98
CA ILE A 123 4.81 12.32 2.13
C ILE A 123 3.75 11.54 2.94
N ILE A 124 2.73 10.96 2.31
CA ILE A 124 1.71 10.11 2.98
C ILE A 124 2.38 8.97 3.75
N SER A 125 3.37 8.31 3.14
CA SER A 125 4.11 7.21 3.77
C SER A 125 4.91 7.68 4.99
N ILE A 126 5.52 8.87 4.94
CA ILE A 126 6.21 9.46 6.10
C ILE A 126 5.22 9.73 7.23
N PHE A 127 4.05 10.32 6.94
CA PHE A 127 3.00 10.54 7.93
C PHE A 127 2.55 9.22 8.56
N LEU A 128 2.30 8.21 7.74
CA LEU A 128 1.95 6.88 8.20
C LEU A 128 3.02 6.33 9.14
N ILE A 129 4.28 6.35 8.71
CA ILE A 129 5.39 5.76 9.47
C ILE A 129 5.54 6.43 10.83
N ILE A 130 5.60 7.76 10.85
CA ILE A 130 5.79 8.53 12.09
C ILE A 130 4.64 8.25 13.06
N ASN A 131 3.39 8.29 12.59
CA ASN A 131 2.23 8.15 13.48
C ASN A 131 2.04 6.71 13.96
N TRP A 132 2.24 5.71 13.10
CA TRP A 132 2.19 4.31 13.51
C TRP A 132 3.30 3.96 14.49
N GLN A 133 4.53 4.39 14.22
CA GLN A 133 5.65 4.13 15.13
C GLN A 133 5.43 4.78 16.50
N ARG A 134 4.89 6.00 16.55
CA ARG A 134 4.56 6.69 17.81
C ARG A 134 3.49 5.97 18.63
N VAL A 135 2.47 5.43 17.96
CA VAL A 135 1.31 4.82 18.61
C VAL A 135 1.61 3.39 19.08
N PHE A 136 2.17 2.55 18.21
CA PHE A 136 2.36 1.13 18.54
C PHE A 136 3.70 0.82 19.19
N LYS A 137 4.73 1.64 18.90
CA LYS A 137 6.13 1.42 19.36
C LYS A 137 6.58 -0.03 19.16
N ASP A 138 6.19 -0.63 18.03
CA ASP A 138 6.49 -2.01 17.70
C ASP A 138 7.62 -2.04 16.66
N TRP A 139 8.72 -2.71 16.98
CA TRP A 139 9.87 -2.83 16.08
C TRP A 139 9.52 -3.54 14.78
N LEU A 140 8.51 -4.43 14.78
CA LEU A 140 8.08 -5.17 13.59
C LEU A 140 7.67 -4.22 12.46
N PHE A 141 7.19 -3.02 12.81
CA PHE A 141 6.76 -2.03 11.85
C PHE A 141 7.87 -1.56 10.89
N ILE A 142 9.15 -1.79 11.21
CA ILE A 142 10.27 -1.52 10.30
C ILE A 142 10.20 -2.34 9.00
N PHE A 143 9.51 -3.48 9.00
CA PHE A 143 9.32 -4.27 7.80
C PHE A 143 8.44 -3.57 6.76
N TYR A 144 7.56 -2.63 7.15
CA TYR A 144 6.80 -1.83 6.20
C TYR A 144 7.70 -1.01 5.26
N PRO A 145 8.56 -0.09 5.72
CA PRO A 145 9.41 0.68 4.82
C PRO A 145 10.44 -0.19 4.07
N ILE A 146 10.92 -1.29 4.67
CA ILE A 146 11.86 -2.19 4.01
C ILE A 146 11.19 -2.89 2.81
N PHE A 147 10.06 -3.57 3.04
CA PHE A 147 9.42 -4.37 1.99
C PHE A 147 8.49 -3.54 1.10
N GLY A 148 7.76 -2.59 1.67
CA GLY A 148 6.76 -1.80 0.96
C GLY A 148 7.33 -0.62 0.16
N ILE A 149 8.53 -0.14 0.52
CA ILE A 149 9.16 1.00 -0.15
C ILE A 149 10.50 0.60 -0.76
N PHE A 150 11.47 0.14 0.06
CA PHE A 150 12.83 -0.11 -0.42
C PHE A 150 12.89 -1.25 -1.43
N PHE A 151 12.38 -2.44 -1.08
CA PHE A 151 12.46 -3.61 -1.96
C PHE A 151 11.55 -3.51 -3.19
N THR A 152 10.32 -3.02 -3.04
CA THR A 152 9.43 -2.77 -4.21
C THR A 152 10.07 -1.79 -5.21
N THR A 153 10.69 -0.71 -4.73
CA THR A 153 11.41 0.24 -5.59
C THR A 153 12.66 -0.37 -6.20
N PHE A 154 13.43 -1.13 -5.42
CA PHE A 154 14.64 -1.82 -5.89
C PHE A 154 14.32 -2.82 -7.02
N PHE A 155 13.33 -3.69 -6.81
CA PHE A 155 12.90 -4.65 -7.82
C PHE A 155 12.30 -3.96 -9.05
N GLY A 156 11.44 -2.94 -8.87
CA GLY A 156 10.89 -2.17 -9.98
C GLY A 156 11.97 -1.45 -10.81
N ARG A 157 13.00 -0.90 -10.16
CA ARG A 157 14.13 -0.27 -10.85
C ARG A 157 14.96 -1.29 -11.62
N ASN A 158 15.28 -2.44 -11.03
CA ASN A 158 16.02 -3.49 -11.73
C ASN A 158 15.21 -4.05 -12.90
N LEU A 159 13.89 -4.22 -12.74
CA LEU A 159 12.99 -4.61 -13.83
C LEU A 159 13.04 -3.61 -14.99
N SER A 160 12.88 -2.32 -14.69
CA SER A 160 12.90 -1.24 -15.70
C SER A 160 14.25 -1.13 -16.43
N THR A 161 15.36 -1.32 -15.71
CA THR A 161 16.71 -1.17 -16.28
C THR A 161 17.23 -2.42 -17.01
N SER A 162 16.92 -3.61 -16.51
CA SER A 162 17.41 -4.88 -17.09
C SER A 162 16.42 -5.53 -18.07
N GLY A 163 15.13 -5.20 -17.98
CA GLY A 163 14.06 -5.90 -18.70
C GLY A 163 13.78 -7.32 -18.18
N ASP A 164 14.54 -7.81 -17.21
CA ASP A 164 14.40 -9.17 -16.67
C ASP A 164 13.16 -9.28 -15.78
N GLN A 165 12.18 -10.04 -16.27
CA GLN A 165 10.91 -10.25 -15.58
C GLN A 165 11.07 -11.02 -14.25
N PHE A 166 12.22 -11.63 -13.97
CA PHE A 166 12.50 -12.24 -12.66
C PHE A 166 12.26 -11.22 -11.53
N TRP A 167 12.70 -9.97 -11.71
CA TRP A 167 12.48 -8.90 -10.72
C TRP A 167 11.00 -8.60 -10.50
N HIS A 168 10.17 -8.73 -11.54
CA HIS A 168 8.73 -8.48 -11.50
C HIS A 168 8.01 -9.45 -10.54
N ILE A 169 8.46 -10.71 -10.47
CA ILE A 169 7.89 -11.71 -9.55
C ILE A 169 8.00 -11.28 -8.09
N LEU A 170 9.04 -10.53 -7.73
CA LEU A 170 9.34 -10.18 -6.35
C LEU A 170 8.55 -8.96 -5.83
N ILE A 171 7.96 -8.17 -6.71
CA ILE A 171 7.25 -6.93 -6.35
C ILE A 171 6.00 -7.23 -5.50
N GLY A 172 5.11 -8.09 -6.01
CA GLY A 172 3.89 -8.48 -5.31
C GLY A 172 4.12 -9.12 -3.92
N PRO A 173 4.99 -10.13 -3.78
CA PRO A 173 5.35 -10.72 -2.49
C PRO A 173 5.92 -9.70 -1.50
N SER A 174 6.77 -8.78 -1.97
CA SER A 174 7.30 -7.69 -1.13
C SER A 174 6.19 -6.78 -0.63
N GLY A 175 5.27 -6.36 -1.51
CA GLY A 175 4.08 -5.60 -1.11
C GLY A 175 3.22 -6.33 -0.08
N THR A 176 3.10 -7.65 -0.19
CA THR A 176 2.31 -8.46 0.73
C THR A 176 2.94 -8.56 2.12
N ILE A 177 4.26 -8.76 2.21
CA ILE A 177 4.97 -8.77 3.50
C ILE A 177 4.77 -7.44 4.23
N SER A 178 4.81 -6.33 3.49
CA SER A 178 4.47 -5.00 3.99
C SER A 178 3.03 -4.93 4.56
N VAL A 179 2.04 -5.45 3.83
CA VAL A 179 0.64 -5.50 4.32
C VAL A 179 0.48 -6.37 5.56
N LEU A 180 1.10 -7.55 5.57
CA LEU A 180 1.07 -8.45 6.72
C LEU A 180 1.68 -7.80 7.96
N THR A 181 2.73 -6.98 7.78
CA THR A 181 3.36 -6.23 8.87
C THR A 181 2.36 -5.31 9.57
N PHE A 182 1.57 -4.53 8.81
CA PHE A 182 0.51 -3.69 9.41
C PHE A 182 -0.46 -4.52 10.25
N TYR A 183 -0.94 -5.64 9.70
CA TYR A 183 -1.90 -6.49 10.39
C TYR A 183 -1.33 -7.13 11.66
N LEU A 184 -0.08 -7.58 11.62
CA LEU A 184 0.60 -8.16 12.77
C LEU A 184 0.83 -7.14 13.88
N VAL A 185 1.25 -5.92 13.54
CA VAL A 185 1.39 -4.82 14.51
C VAL A 185 0.05 -4.51 15.18
N LEU A 186 -1.04 -4.44 14.41
CA LEU A 186 -2.38 -4.25 14.96
C LEU A 186 -2.77 -5.38 15.92
N LYS A 187 -2.54 -6.63 15.53
CA LYS A 187 -2.86 -7.80 16.38
C LYS A 187 -2.05 -7.80 17.68
N ARG A 188 -0.74 -7.56 17.62
CA ARG A 188 0.12 -7.51 18.82
C ARG A 188 -0.26 -6.35 19.74
N SER A 189 -0.78 -5.25 19.18
CA SER A 189 -1.24 -4.13 20.00
C SER A 189 -2.50 -4.44 20.82
N GLU A 190 -3.34 -5.37 20.36
CA GLU A 190 -4.50 -5.87 21.09
C GLU A 190 -4.06 -6.75 22.27
N GLU A 191 -3.11 -7.65 22.03
CA GLU A 191 -2.54 -8.57 23.04
C GLU A 191 -1.81 -7.84 24.18
N LYS A 192 -1.29 -6.63 23.96
CA LYS A 192 -0.65 -5.82 25.01
C LYS A 192 -1.66 -5.17 25.98
N ILE A 193 -2.94 -5.17 25.65
CA ILE A 193 -4.00 -4.52 26.43
C ILE A 193 -4.74 -5.53 27.33
N THR A 194 -4.65 -6.82 27.00
CA THR A 194 -5.17 -7.97 27.77
C THR A 194 -4.13 -8.53 28.71
#